data_AF-A0A259PHA1-F1
#
_entry.id   AF-A0A259PHA1-F1
#
_cell.length_a   1.000
_cell.length_b   1.000
_cell.length_c   1.000
_cell.angle_alpha   90.00
_cell.angle_beta   90.00
_cell.angle_gamma   90.00
#
_symmetry.space_group_name_H-M   'P 1'
#
loop_
_entity.id
_entity.type
_entity.pdbx_description
1 polymer ?
#
loop_
_entity_poly.entity_id
_entity_poly.type
_entity_poly.pdbx_seq_one_letter_code
_entity_poly.pdbx_strand_id
1 'polypeptide(L)'
;MFINISHEIEVLKACFARQAAWITAEFARMSSDSTLLQNEDIEAHLFHPHGPGSAEQCLCRMTVNELNALVETAMQNALVRVTGEFLFRFGTKVQSEVQLIYGLNRVELEKTLECNGISLCALEGYKVVQQIKEISEGNKHRERLRPTPKWNSTNKTLEKRESLVPGSTDTWFSSYELELGQVHEYIGLSDKFIRALDHANIQKLT
;
A
#
# COMPACT_ATOMS: atom_id res chain seq x y z
N MET A 1 -15.40 6.45 -14.55
CA MET A 1 -15.71 6.96 -13.21
C MET A 1 -14.46 7.68 -12.73
N PHE A 2 -14.52 8.98 -12.47
CA PHE A 2 -13.37 9.70 -11.89
C PHE A 2 -13.41 9.46 -10.38
N ILE A 3 -12.40 8.77 -9.85
CA ILE A 3 -12.24 8.54 -8.42
C ILE A 3 -11.83 9.87 -7.78
N ASN A 4 -12.55 10.30 -6.74
CA ASN A 4 -12.14 11.45 -5.95
C ASN A 4 -11.04 11.01 -4.98
N ILE A 5 -9.78 11.09 -5.42
CA ILE A 5 -8.62 10.58 -4.69
C ILE A 5 -8.51 11.22 -3.30
N SER A 6 -8.80 12.52 -3.17
CA SER A 6 -8.79 13.20 -1.88
C SER A 6 -9.81 12.59 -0.90
N HIS A 7 -11.00 12.22 -1.39
CA HIS A 7 -11.99 11.53 -0.58
C HIS A 7 -11.52 10.13 -0.17
N GLU A 8 -10.93 9.35 -1.08
CA GLU A 8 -10.42 8.01 -0.79
C GLU A 8 -9.32 8.02 0.27
N ILE A 9 -8.42 9.02 0.24
CA ILE A 9 -7.39 9.20 1.27
C ILE A 9 -8.01 9.49 2.65
N GLU A 10 -9.05 10.33 2.72
CA GLU A 10 -9.75 10.60 3.99
C GLU A 10 -10.47 9.35 4.52
N VAL A 11 -11.08 8.55 3.63
CA VAL A 11 -11.68 7.26 3.99
C VAL A 11 -10.62 6.31 4.52
N LEU A 12 -9.49 6.17 3.83
CA LEU A 12 -8.39 5.31 4.25
C LEU A 12 -7.84 5.72 5.63
N LYS A 13 -7.66 7.03 5.84
CA LYS A 13 -7.21 7.60 7.11
C LYS A 13 -8.18 7.28 8.25
N ALA A 14 -9.48 7.45 8.03
CA ALA A 14 -10.51 7.15 9.02
C ALA A 14 -10.57 5.64 9.35
N CYS A 15 -10.52 4.79 8.32
CA CYS A 15 -10.49 3.34 8.46
C CYS A 15 -9.24 2.87 9.23
N PHE A 16 -8.07 3.36 8.84
CA PHE A 16 -6.80 3.05 9.50
C PHE A 16 -6.83 3.46 10.97
N ALA A 17 -7.19 4.72 11.28
CA ALA A 17 -7.22 5.21 12.65
C ALA A 17 -8.16 4.40 13.55
N ARG A 18 -9.34 4.02 13.04
CA ARG A 18 -10.30 3.18 13.77
C ARG A 18 -9.74 1.78 14.05
N GLN A 19 -9.16 1.13 13.04
CA GLN A 19 -8.63 -0.22 13.21
C GLN A 19 -7.37 -0.23 14.08
N ALA A 20 -6.48 0.75 13.91
CA ALA A 20 -5.31 0.94 14.77
C ALA A 20 -5.72 1.12 16.24
N ALA A 21 -6.72 1.96 16.53
CA ALA A 21 -7.21 2.16 17.89
C ALA A 21 -7.78 0.87 18.51
N TRP A 22 -8.52 0.07 17.73
CA TRP A 22 -9.01 -1.23 18.19
C TRP A 22 -7.86 -2.20 18.49
N ILE A 23 -6.86 -2.29 17.60
CA ILE A 23 -5.67 -3.13 17.78
C ILE A 23 -4.90 -2.73 19.04
N THR A 24 -4.66 -1.43 19.24
CA THR A 24 -3.99 -0.91 20.44
C THR A 24 -4.77 -1.26 21.71
N ALA A 25 -6.10 -1.16 21.68
CA ALA A 25 -6.94 -1.56 22.82
C ALA A 25 -6.85 -3.07 23.11
N GLU A 26 -6.80 -3.91 22.08
CA GLU A 26 -6.62 -5.36 22.24
C GLU A 26 -5.23 -5.70 22.81
N PHE A 27 -4.17 -5.06 22.34
CA PHE A 27 -2.82 -5.20 22.92
C PHE A 27 -2.80 -4.78 24.40
N ALA A 28 -3.46 -3.67 24.75
CA ALA A 28 -3.54 -3.21 26.13
C ALA A 28 -4.33 -4.20 27.01
N ARG A 29 -5.46 -4.71 26.52
CA ARG A 29 -6.27 -5.73 27.21
C ARG A 29 -5.49 -7.01 27.48
N MET A 30 -4.78 -7.52 26.47
CA MET A 30 -3.94 -8.70 26.61
C MET A 30 -2.77 -8.48 27.58
N SER A 31 -2.21 -7.27 27.58
CA SER A 31 -1.11 -6.88 28.49
C SER A 31 -1.59 -6.68 29.94
N SER A 32 -2.87 -6.38 30.17
CA SER A 32 -3.45 -6.38 31.52
C SER A 32 -3.77 -7.79 32.01
N ASP A 33 -4.25 -8.66 31.12
CA ASP A 33 -4.57 -10.07 31.43
C ASP A 33 -3.30 -10.92 31.64
N SER A 34 -2.17 -10.51 31.08
CA SER A 34 -0.88 -11.21 31.18
C SER A 34 -0.22 -11.18 32.57
N THR A 35 -0.76 -10.43 33.53
CA THR A 35 -0.33 -10.50 34.94
C THR A 35 -0.57 -11.89 35.58
N LEU A 36 -1.22 -12.81 34.86
CA LEU A 36 -1.53 -14.18 35.26
C LEU A 36 -0.90 -15.28 34.36
N LEU A 37 -0.12 -14.94 33.31
CA LEU A 37 0.38 -15.88 32.30
C LEU A 37 1.92 -15.87 32.19
N GLN A 38 2.53 -17.01 31.83
CA GLN A 38 3.98 -17.08 31.58
C GLN A 38 4.33 -16.41 30.24
N ASN A 39 5.57 -15.89 30.10
CA ASN A 39 6.01 -15.15 28.91
C ASN A 39 5.78 -15.90 27.59
N GLU A 40 5.89 -17.23 27.60
CA GLU A 40 5.67 -18.10 26.42
C GLU A 40 4.20 -18.12 25.96
N ASP A 41 3.25 -18.01 26.88
CA ASP A 41 1.81 -17.94 26.57
C ASP A 41 1.42 -16.57 25.98
N ILE A 42 2.10 -15.50 26.41
CA ILE A 42 1.90 -14.14 25.89
C ILE A 42 2.33 -14.07 24.44
N GLU A 43 3.53 -14.58 24.12
CA GLU A 43 4.04 -14.62 22.75
C GLU A 43 3.13 -15.46 21.83
N ALA A 44 2.68 -16.62 22.30
CA ALA A 44 1.76 -17.47 21.54
C ALA A 44 0.39 -16.82 21.24
N HIS A 45 -0.12 -15.95 22.14
CA HIS A 45 -1.38 -15.24 21.94
C HIS A 45 -1.24 -13.98 21.08
N LEU A 46 -0.16 -13.22 21.25
CA LEU A 46 0.11 -12.00 20.48
C LEU A 46 0.37 -12.31 19.00
N PHE A 47 1.09 -13.40 18.73
CA PHE A 47 1.46 -13.84 17.39
C PHE A 47 0.55 -14.97 16.87
N HIS A 48 -0.58 -15.24 17.54
CA HIS A 48 -1.59 -16.15 17.03
C HIS A 48 -2.10 -15.64 15.66
N PRO A 49 -2.43 -16.50 14.68
CA PRO A 49 -2.98 -16.09 13.38
C PRO A 49 -4.29 -15.28 13.44
N HIS A 50 -4.92 -15.20 14.62
CA HIS A 50 -6.11 -14.39 14.90
C HIS A 50 -5.89 -13.39 16.05
N GLY A 51 -4.64 -13.21 16.49
CA GLY A 51 -4.26 -12.27 17.55
C GLY A 51 -4.08 -10.84 17.03
N PRO A 52 -3.97 -9.85 17.94
CA PRO A 52 -3.84 -8.44 17.59
C PRO A 52 -2.58 -8.13 16.78
N GLY A 53 -1.47 -8.85 16.99
CA GLY A 53 -0.26 -8.70 16.17
C GLY A 53 -0.45 -9.14 14.73
N SER A 54 -1.20 -10.22 14.49
CA SER A 54 -1.57 -10.62 13.13
C SER A 54 -2.54 -9.61 12.49
N ALA A 55 -3.45 -9.03 13.26
CA ALA A 55 -4.36 -7.99 12.76
C ALA A 55 -3.62 -6.70 12.41
N GLU A 56 -2.63 -6.30 13.20
CA GLU A 56 -1.72 -5.17 12.94
C GLU A 56 -0.98 -5.33 11.61
N GLN A 57 -0.33 -6.48 11.43
CA GLN A 57 0.40 -6.75 10.19
C GLN A 57 -0.50 -6.77 8.96
N CYS A 58 -1.71 -7.31 9.08
CA CYS A 58 -2.73 -7.25 8.02
C CYS A 58 -3.11 -5.79 7.71
N LEU A 59 -3.43 -4.99 8.72
CA LEU A 59 -3.78 -3.59 8.56
C LEU A 59 -2.66 -2.79 7.89
N CYS A 60 -1.43 -2.93 8.36
CA CYS A 60 -0.26 -2.24 7.81
C CYS A 60 -0.07 -2.58 6.32
N ARG A 61 -0.10 -3.87 5.96
CA ARG A 61 0.06 -4.31 4.56
C ARG A 61 -1.06 -3.83 3.65
N MET A 62 -2.31 -3.97 4.10
CA MET A 62 -3.47 -3.52 3.33
C MET A 62 -3.40 -2.02 3.06
N THR A 63 -3.07 -1.24 4.08
CA THR A 63 -2.96 0.22 3.98
C THR A 63 -1.84 0.63 3.03
N VAL A 64 -0.65 0.02 3.12
CA VAL A 64 0.47 0.30 2.20
C VAL A 64 0.11 -0.04 0.75
N ASN A 65 -0.57 -1.17 0.52
CA ASN A 65 -1.01 -1.54 -0.83
C ASN A 65 -2.03 -0.56 -1.39
N GLU A 66 -2.98 -0.11 -0.56
CA GLU A 66 -3.99 0.87 -0.94
C GLU A 66 -3.37 2.24 -1.23
N LEU A 67 -2.42 2.69 -0.39
CA LEU A 67 -1.66 3.92 -0.63
C LEU A 67 -0.93 3.86 -1.98
N ASN A 68 -0.27 2.74 -2.29
CA ASN A 68 0.40 2.58 -3.59
C ASN A 68 -0.60 2.70 -4.76
N ALA A 69 -1.78 2.09 -4.64
CA ALA A 69 -2.81 2.14 -5.67
C ALA A 69 -3.39 3.56 -5.86
N LEU A 70 -3.66 4.27 -4.76
CA LEU A 70 -4.14 5.66 -4.80
C LEU A 70 -3.11 6.60 -5.42
N VAL A 71 -1.83 6.44 -5.09
CA VAL A 71 -0.75 7.22 -5.67
C VAL A 71 -0.56 6.89 -7.16
N GLU A 72 -0.64 5.62 -7.58
CA GLU A 72 -0.64 5.25 -9.00
C GLU A 72 -1.79 5.91 -9.76
N THR A 73 -2.99 5.89 -9.17
CA THR A 73 -4.18 6.54 -9.74
C THR A 73 -3.98 8.06 -9.84
N ALA A 74 -3.39 8.70 -8.82
CA ALA A 74 -3.08 10.13 -8.84
C ALA A 74 -2.11 10.49 -9.96
N MET A 75 -1.08 9.66 -10.18
CA MET A 75 -0.11 9.86 -11.26
C MET A 75 -0.73 9.66 -12.64
N GLN A 76 -1.61 8.68 -12.80
CA GLN A 76 -2.38 8.49 -14.03
C GLN A 76 -3.27 9.71 -14.31
N ASN A 77 -3.97 10.23 -13.29
CA ASN A 77 -4.79 11.44 -13.41
C ASN A 77 -3.94 12.67 -13.77
N ALA A 78 -2.78 12.85 -13.14
CA ALA A 78 -1.86 13.91 -13.49
C ALA A 78 -1.35 13.77 -14.93
N LEU A 79 -1.06 12.54 -15.37
CA LEU A 79 -0.62 12.28 -16.73
C LEU A 79 -1.72 12.61 -17.75
N VAL A 80 -2.96 12.21 -17.49
CA VAL A 80 -4.13 12.59 -18.31
C VAL A 80 -4.29 14.11 -18.37
N ARG A 81 -4.06 14.82 -17.25
CA ARG A 81 -4.17 16.28 -17.21
C ARG A 81 -3.11 16.97 -18.07
N VAL A 82 -1.86 16.52 -18.01
CA VAL A 82 -0.77 17.13 -18.80
C VAL A 82 -0.77 16.70 -20.27
N THR A 83 -1.22 15.49 -20.57
CA THR A 83 -1.33 14.99 -21.96
C THR A 83 -2.66 15.36 -22.62
N GLY A 84 -3.68 15.72 -21.84
CA GLY A 84 -5.02 16.01 -22.33
C GLY A 84 -5.06 17.07 -23.43
N GLU A 85 -4.31 18.17 -23.29
CA GLU A 85 -4.24 19.18 -24.36
C GLU A 85 -3.68 18.62 -25.68
N PHE A 86 -2.74 17.68 -25.63
CA PHE A 86 -2.19 17.04 -26.83
C PHE A 86 -3.21 16.06 -27.44
N LEU A 87 -3.83 15.21 -26.62
CA LEU A 87 -4.86 14.25 -27.03
C LEU A 87 -6.08 14.92 -27.67
N PHE A 88 -6.49 16.10 -27.17
CA PHE A 88 -7.60 16.87 -27.73
C PHE A 88 -7.24 17.65 -29.01
N ARG A 89 -5.98 18.08 -29.19
CA ARG A 89 -5.55 18.87 -30.36
C ARG A 89 -5.34 18.05 -31.64
N PHE A 90 -5.01 16.76 -31.54
CA PHE A 90 -4.64 15.94 -32.70
C PHE A 90 -5.74 15.01 -33.24
N GLY A 91 -6.96 15.07 -32.69
CA GLY A 91 -8.13 14.39 -33.28
C GLY A 91 -8.06 12.86 -33.31
N THR A 92 -7.09 12.23 -32.66
CA THR A 92 -7.04 10.78 -32.46
C THR A 92 -8.05 10.37 -31.38
N LYS A 93 -8.55 9.14 -31.46
CA LYS A 93 -9.57 8.60 -30.55
C LYS A 93 -9.07 8.67 -29.10
N VAL A 94 -9.44 9.73 -28.40
CA VAL A 94 -9.12 10.02 -26.99
C VAL A 94 -9.29 8.79 -26.09
N GLN A 95 -10.25 7.93 -26.41
CA GLN A 95 -10.55 6.71 -25.65
C GLN A 95 -9.44 5.65 -25.68
N SER A 96 -8.77 5.41 -26.81
CA SER A 96 -7.72 4.39 -26.90
C SER A 96 -6.42 4.84 -26.24
N GLU A 97 -6.08 6.12 -26.31
CA GLU A 97 -4.87 6.66 -25.68
C GLU A 97 -5.04 6.85 -24.16
N VAL A 98 -6.23 7.23 -23.67
CA VAL A 98 -6.54 7.22 -22.24
C VAL A 98 -6.47 5.80 -21.66
N GLN A 99 -6.94 4.79 -22.41
CA GLN A 99 -6.79 3.37 -21.99
C GLN A 99 -5.33 2.92 -21.91
N LEU A 100 -4.44 3.46 -22.74
CA LEU A 100 -3.00 3.19 -22.64
C LEU A 100 -2.40 3.77 -21.35
N ILE A 101 -2.80 4.98 -20.94
CA ILE A 101 -2.33 5.62 -19.69
C ILE A 101 -2.66 4.77 -18.46
N TYR A 102 -3.90 4.27 -18.36
CA TYR A 102 -4.31 3.41 -17.24
C TYR A 102 -3.68 2.01 -17.28
N GLY A 103 -3.07 1.62 -18.41
CA GLY A 103 -2.31 0.38 -18.56
C GLY A 103 -0.82 0.49 -18.25
N LEU A 104 -0.30 1.71 -18.05
CA LEU A 104 1.12 1.93 -17.76
C LEU A 104 1.48 1.39 -16.38
N ASN A 105 2.63 0.71 -16.30
CA ASN A 105 3.20 0.35 -15.01
C ASN A 105 3.82 1.58 -14.33
N ARG A 106 4.14 1.45 -13.05
CA ARG A 106 4.64 2.56 -12.23
C ARG A 106 5.92 3.22 -12.77
N VAL A 107 6.85 2.44 -13.32
CA VAL A 107 8.10 2.96 -13.89
C VAL A 107 7.83 3.75 -15.17
N GLU A 108 6.91 3.27 -16.00
CA GLU A 108 6.47 3.98 -17.20
C GLU A 108 5.78 5.29 -16.83
N LEU A 109 4.86 5.27 -15.86
CA LEU A 109 4.18 6.48 -15.35
C LEU A 109 5.17 7.53 -14.86
N GLU A 110 6.15 7.13 -14.05
CA GLU A 110 7.20 8.03 -13.54
C GLU A 110 7.97 8.69 -14.70
N LYS A 111 8.46 7.89 -15.65
CA LYS A 111 9.20 8.39 -16.81
C LYS A 111 8.35 9.32 -17.67
N THR A 112 7.11 8.95 -17.96
CA THR A 112 6.25 9.74 -18.83
C THR A 112 5.88 11.08 -18.18
N LEU A 113 5.62 11.11 -16.87
CA LEU A 113 5.37 12.36 -16.16
C LEU A 113 6.58 13.30 -16.18
N GLU A 114 7.79 12.78 -15.96
CA GLU A 114 9.04 13.54 -16.07
C GLU A 114 9.25 14.09 -17.49
N CYS A 115 9.00 13.27 -18.52
CA CYS A 115 9.04 13.72 -19.92
C CYS A 115 8.00 14.80 -20.25
N ASN A 116 6.89 14.84 -19.51
CA ASN A 116 5.84 15.86 -19.64
C ASN A 116 6.06 17.06 -18.68
N GLY A 117 7.25 17.17 -18.08
CA GLY A 117 7.66 18.34 -17.30
C GLY A 117 7.26 18.33 -15.84
N ILE A 118 6.75 17.22 -15.30
CA ILE A 118 6.53 17.06 -13.85
C ILE A 118 7.75 16.43 -13.21
N SER A 119 8.53 17.23 -12.49
CA SER A 119 9.68 16.74 -11.71
C SER A 119 9.21 16.10 -10.40
N LEU A 120 9.07 14.77 -10.40
CA LEU A 120 8.55 13.99 -9.28
C LEU A 120 9.49 14.05 -8.07
N CYS A 121 10.81 14.05 -8.30
CA CYS A 121 11.80 14.11 -7.23
C CYS A 121 11.77 15.43 -6.44
N ALA A 122 11.21 16.49 -7.03
CA ALA A 122 11.02 17.78 -6.38
C ALA A 122 9.71 17.88 -5.58
N LEU A 123 8.78 16.93 -5.75
CA LEU A 123 7.50 16.95 -5.05
C LEU A 123 7.65 16.45 -3.61
N GLU A 124 6.94 17.13 -2.70
CA GLU A 124 6.88 16.74 -1.29
C GLU A 124 6.34 15.30 -1.17
N GLY A 125 6.98 14.47 -0.34
CA GLY A 125 6.54 13.10 -0.10
C GLY A 125 7.00 12.05 -1.12
N TYR A 126 7.68 12.44 -2.22
CA TYR A 126 8.08 11.49 -3.27
C TYR A 126 8.95 10.33 -2.77
N LYS A 127 9.94 10.60 -1.91
CA LYS A 127 10.81 9.54 -1.34
C LYS A 127 10.02 8.47 -0.58
N VAL A 128 8.99 8.88 0.16
CA VAL A 128 8.15 7.95 0.93
C VAL A 128 7.24 7.16 0.01
N VAL A 129 6.71 7.80 -1.02
CA VAL A 129 5.93 7.11 -2.05
C VAL A 129 6.77 6.05 -2.79
N GLN A 130 8.05 6.30 -3.04
CA GLN A 130 8.96 5.28 -3.58
C GLN A 130 9.13 4.10 -2.63
N GLN A 131 9.31 4.36 -1.33
CA GLN A 131 9.40 3.30 -0.31
C GLN A 131 8.11 2.47 -0.24
N ILE A 132 6.94 3.12 -0.24
CA ILE A 132 5.63 2.47 -0.25
C ILE A 132 5.50 1.51 -1.44
N LYS A 133 5.94 1.93 -2.63
CA LYS A 133 5.96 1.10 -3.84
C LYS A 133 6.82 -0.15 -3.64
N GLU A 134 8.06 0.01 -3.18
CA GLU A 134 8.98 -1.10 -2.95
C GLU A 134 8.40 -2.12 -1.95
N ILE A 135 7.80 -1.62 -0.87
CA ILE A 135 7.15 -2.46 0.14
C ILE A 135 5.95 -3.21 -0.45
N SER A 136 5.10 -2.51 -1.21
CA SER A 136 3.91 -3.06 -1.89
C SER A 136 4.29 -4.14 -2.92
N GLU A 137 5.29 -3.88 -3.77
CA GLU A 137 5.77 -4.83 -4.77
C GLU A 137 6.44 -6.04 -4.13
N GLY A 138 7.25 -5.83 -3.09
CA GLY A 138 7.82 -6.91 -2.28
C GLY A 138 6.73 -7.79 -1.65
N ASN A 139 5.66 -7.17 -1.14
CA ASN A 139 4.50 -7.89 -0.61
C ASN A 139 3.80 -8.73 -1.68
N LYS A 140 3.53 -8.16 -2.87
CA LYS A 140 2.92 -8.88 -4.01
C LYS A 140 3.79 -10.06 -4.47
N HIS A 141 5.10 -9.85 -4.58
CA HIS A 141 6.03 -10.90 -5.01
C HIS A 141 6.05 -12.06 -4.02
N ARG A 142 6.15 -11.78 -2.71
CA ARG A 142 6.12 -12.82 -1.68
C ARG A 142 4.79 -13.55 -1.64
N GLU A 143 3.66 -12.86 -1.79
CA GLU A 143 2.35 -13.50 -1.84
C GLU A 143 2.26 -14.53 -2.99
N ARG A 144 2.86 -14.23 -4.15
CA ARG A 144 2.92 -15.18 -5.28
C ARG A 144 3.80 -16.40 -5.02
N LEU A 145 4.84 -16.24 -4.21
CA LEU A 145 5.75 -17.32 -3.83
C LEU A 145 5.24 -18.14 -2.63
N ARG A 146 4.14 -17.71 -1.99
CA ARG A 146 3.55 -18.47 -0.89
C ARG A 146 2.96 -19.78 -1.41
N PRO A 147 3.28 -20.92 -0.78
CA PRO A 147 2.60 -22.15 -1.11
C PRO A 147 1.11 -22.01 -0.74
N THR A 148 0.21 -22.35 -1.67
CA THR A 148 -1.22 -22.43 -1.36
C THR A 148 -1.43 -23.53 -0.31
N PRO A 149 -1.98 -23.21 0.87
CA PRO A 149 -2.19 -24.22 1.88
C PRO A 149 -3.19 -25.26 1.36
N LYS A 150 -2.85 -26.54 1.48
CA LYS A 150 -3.76 -27.63 1.09
C LYS A 150 -4.62 -28.00 2.28
N TRP A 151 -5.93 -28.01 2.07
CA TRP A 151 -6.86 -28.54 3.04
C TRP A 151 -6.68 -30.05 3.16
N ASN A 152 -6.32 -30.52 4.34
CA ASN A 152 -6.33 -31.93 4.69
C ASN A 152 -7.72 -32.29 5.21
N SER A 153 -8.53 -32.90 4.35
CA SER A 153 -9.90 -33.30 4.69
C SER A 153 -9.97 -34.35 5.79
N THR A 154 -8.91 -35.15 5.96
CA THR A 154 -8.84 -36.24 6.94
C THR A 154 -8.64 -35.71 8.35
N ASN A 155 -7.76 -34.72 8.51
CA ASN A 155 -7.43 -34.12 9.81
C ASN A 155 -8.20 -32.82 10.06
N LYS A 156 -8.97 -32.33 9.08
CA LYS A 156 -9.61 -31.01 9.08
C LYS A 156 -8.62 -29.89 9.43
N THR A 157 -7.41 -29.97 8.89
CA THR A 157 -6.33 -29.00 9.10
C THR A 157 -5.80 -28.49 7.77
N LEU A 158 -5.26 -27.27 7.76
CA LEU A 158 -4.47 -26.77 6.63
C LEU A 158 -3.05 -27.34 6.76
N GLU A 159 -2.59 -28.05 5.74
CA GLU A 159 -1.19 -28.51 5.66
C GLU A 159 -0.28 -27.27 5.55
N LYS A 160 0.51 -27.03 6.59
CA LYS A 160 1.64 -26.09 6.51
C LYS A 160 2.64 -26.66 5.50
N ARG A 161 2.83 -25.96 4.39
CA ARG A 161 3.94 -26.21 3.46
C ARG A 161 5.05 -25.22 3.78
N GLU A 162 6.27 -25.72 3.87
CA GLU A 162 7.47 -24.92 4.12
C GLU A 162 7.53 -23.74 3.14
N SER A 163 7.76 -22.54 3.67
CA SER A 163 7.94 -21.32 2.89
C SER A 163 9.11 -21.51 1.91
N LEU A 164 8.90 -21.20 0.63
CA LEU A 164 9.98 -21.18 -0.37
C LEU A 164 10.86 -19.92 -0.26
N VAL A 165 10.60 -19.06 0.74
CA VAL A 165 11.37 -17.83 0.99
C VAL A 165 12.43 -18.11 2.07
N PRO A 166 13.73 -18.11 1.72
CA PRO A 166 14.80 -18.38 2.69
C PRO A 166 14.84 -17.33 3.81
N GLY A 167 14.90 -17.76 5.07
CA GLY A 167 15.11 -16.87 6.22
C GLY A 167 13.85 -16.19 6.78
N SER A 168 12.65 -16.43 6.23
CA SER A 168 11.42 -16.05 6.93
C SER A 168 11.19 -17.05 8.06
N THR A 169 11.27 -16.61 9.31
CA THR A 169 10.57 -17.34 10.38
C THR A 169 9.12 -17.48 9.93
N ASP A 170 8.53 -18.65 10.16
CA ASP A 170 7.16 -19.04 9.77
C ASP A 170 6.04 -18.15 10.37
N THR A 171 6.36 -16.92 10.80
CA THR A 171 5.39 -15.86 10.97
C THR A 171 4.91 -15.46 9.57
N TRP A 172 3.62 -15.69 9.31
CA TRP A 172 2.92 -15.43 8.04
C TRP A 172 3.05 -13.99 7.45
N PHE A 173 3.91 -13.13 8.03
CA PHE A 173 3.94 -11.68 7.85
C PHE A 173 5.35 -11.02 7.86
N SER A 174 6.46 -11.75 8.00
CA SER A 174 7.75 -11.21 8.50
C SER A 174 8.81 -10.79 7.47
N SER A 175 8.63 -9.69 6.75
CA SER A 175 9.83 -9.10 6.09
C SER A 175 9.86 -7.59 5.97
N TYR A 176 8.74 -6.91 6.25
CA TYR A 176 8.75 -5.49 6.57
C TYR A 176 8.08 -5.39 7.92
N GLU A 177 8.88 -5.22 8.98
CA GLU A 177 8.38 -4.88 10.31
C GLU A 177 7.78 -3.47 10.22
N LEU A 178 6.53 -3.39 9.77
CA LEU A 178 5.79 -2.15 9.68
C LEU A 178 5.03 -1.93 10.97
N GLU A 179 5.26 -0.79 11.59
CA GLU A 179 4.52 -0.34 12.75
C GLU A 179 3.38 0.61 12.35
N LEU A 180 2.32 0.65 13.16
CA LEU A 180 1.19 1.56 12.93
C LEU A 180 1.63 3.03 12.81
N GLY A 181 2.64 3.45 13.56
CA GLY A 181 3.20 4.81 13.50
C GLY A 181 3.79 5.15 12.13
N GLN A 182 4.57 4.24 11.55
CA GLN A 182 5.15 4.41 10.21
C GLN A 182 4.07 4.48 9.13
N VAL A 183 3.06 3.60 9.22
CA VAL A 183 1.95 3.60 8.26
C VAL A 183 1.11 4.88 8.36
N HIS A 184 0.93 5.42 9.57
CA HIS A 184 0.29 6.72 9.75
C HIS A 184 1.07 7.86 9.06
N GLU A 185 2.40 7.88 9.18
CA GLU A 185 3.25 8.83 8.46
C GLU A 185 3.14 8.67 6.94
N TYR A 186 3.09 7.42 6.46
CA TYR A 186 2.91 7.12 5.04
C TYR A 186 1.61 7.66 4.48
N ILE A 187 0.49 7.58 5.23
CA ILE A 187 -0.78 8.19 4.83
C ILE A 187 -0.60 9.71 4.65
N GLY A 188 -0.01 10.39 5.64
CA GLY A 188 0.18 11.83 5.60
C GLY A 188 1.08 12.30 4.45
N LEU A 189 2.20 11.61 4.22
CA LEU A 189 3.14 11.98 3.15
C LEU A 189 2.61 11.61 1.76
N SER A 190 1.81 10.55 1.65
CA SER A 190 1.11 10.23 0.39
C SER A 190 0.06 11.28 0.05
N ASP A 191 -0.73 11.75 1.02
CA ASP A 191 -1.69 12.85 0.80
C ASP A 191 -0.99 14.11 0.29
N LYS A 192 0.12 14.50 0.94
CA LYS A 192 0.92 15.65 0.50
C LYS A 192 1.47 15.48 -0.91
N PHE A 193 1.98 14.30 -1.24
CA PHE A 193 2.47 14.00 -2.59
C PHE A 193 1.36 14.11 -3.64
N ILE A 194 0.18 13.53 -3.37
CA ILE A 194 -0.99 13.59 -4.25
C ILE A 194 -1.40 15.05 -4.48
N ARG A 195 -1.49 15.86 -3.43
CA ARG A 195 -1.79 17.29 -3.55
C ARG A 195 -0.73 18.04 -4.34
N ALA A 196 0.54 17.77 -4.09
CA ALA A 196 1.65 18.38 -4.83
C ALA A 196 1.59 18.01 -6.32
N LEU A 197 1.23 16.76 -6.64
CA LEU A 197 0.96 16.29 -8.00
C LEU A 197 -0.18 17.05 -8.65
N ASP A 198 -1.27 17.29 -7.94
CA ASP A 198 -2.42 18.03 -8.47
C ASP A 198 -2.10 19.51 -8.76
N HIS A 199 -1.20 20.10 -7.98
CA HIS A 199 -0.73 21.47 -8.17
C HIS A 199 0.48 21.60 -9.12
N ALA A 200 1.10 20.48 -9.52
CA ALA A 200 2.19 20.49 -10.47
C ALA A 200 1.66 20.94 -11.85
N ASN A 201 1.82 22.25 -12.12
CA ASN A 201 1.57 22.84 -13.42
C ASN A 201 2.68 22.43 -14.40
N ILE A 202 2.30 22.27 -15.67
CA ILE A 202 3.23 22.16 -16.79
C ILE A 202 4.11 23.42 -16.75
N GLN A 203 5.37 23.28 -16.32
CA GLN A 203 6.36 24.29 -16.66
C GLN A 203 6.45 24.24 -18.19
N LYS A 204 5.88 25.26 -18.84
CA LYS A 204 5.84 25.38 -20.29
C LYS A 204 7.21 24.99 -20.84
N LEU A 205 7.23 23.95 -21.66
CA LEU A 205 8.26 23.74 -22.66
C LEU A 205 8.25 24.99 -23.54
N THR A 206 9.00 26.01 -23.14
CA THR A 206 9.40 27.14 -23.99
C THR A 206 10.53 26.72 -24.90
#